data_AF-A0A6I5C6B8-F1
#
_entry.id   AF-A0A6I5C6B8-F1
#
_cell.length_a   1.000
_cell.length_b   1.000
_cell.length_c   1.000
_cell.angle_alpha   90.00
_cell.angle_beta   90.00
_cell.angle_gamma   90.00
#
_symmetry.space_group_name_H-M   'P 1'
#
loop_
_entity.id
_entity.type
_entity.pdbx_description
1 polymer ?
#
loop_
_entity_poly.entity_id
_entity_poly.type
_entity_poly.pdbx_seq_one_letter_code
_entity_poly.pdbx_strand_id
1 'polypeptide(L)' 'VRLSLDYRDDQVVLDVRDSGGSPGELAGAGGGYGLLGMRERAELLGGSLEAGPHEEGFAVTLKVPV' A
#
# COMPACT_ATOMS: atom_id res chain seq x y z
N VAL A 1 5.32 -10.61 -4.17
CA VAL A 1 5.22 -9.14 -4.37
C VAL A 1 5.49 -8.70 -5.81
N ARG A 2 4.58 -7.89 -6.38
CA ARG A 2 4.67 -7.12 -7.63
C ARG A 2 4.39 -5.65 -7.31
N LEU A 3 5.10 -4.75 -7.99
CA LEU A 3 4.90 -3.31 -7.87
C LEU A 3 4.65 -2.71 -9.26
N SER A 4 3.76 -1.72 -9.34
CA SER A 4 3.54 -0.91 -10.52
C SER A 4 3.28 0.55 -10.15
N LEU A 5 3.80 1.46 -10.98
CA LEU A 5 3.56 2.89 -10.91
C LEU A 5 2.87 3.33 -12.20
N ASP A 6 1.76 4.03 -12.04
CA ASP A 6 1.00 4.67 -13.13
C ASP A 6 1.07 6.19 -12.93
N TYR A 7 1.74 6.85 -13.86
CA TYR A 7 1.90 8.31 -13.87
C TYR A 7 0.83 8.90 -14.78
N ARG A 8 -0.05 9.71 -14.19
CA ARG A 8 -1.10 10.44 -14.90
C ARG A 8 -0.81 11.93 -14.87
N ASP A 9 -1.57 12.69 -15.63
CA ASP A 9 -1.41 14.15 -15.72
C ASP A 9 -1.66 14.87 -14.38
N ASP A 10 -2.50 14.30 -13.51
CA ASP A 10 -2.95 14.90 -12.25
C ASP A 10 -2.64 14.08 -10.99
N GLN A 11 -2.11 12.87 -11.13
CA GLN A 11 -1.77 12.00 -10.00
C GLN A 11 -0.74 10.92 -10.34
N VAL A 12 -0.10 10.38 -9.31
CA VAL A 12 0.63 9.10 -9.35
C VAL A 12 -0.16 8.04 -8.60
N VAL A 13 -0.28 6.85 -9.20
CA VAL A 13 -0.84 5.66 -8.56
C VAL A 13 0.27 4.63 -8.36
N LEU A 14 0.48 4.19 -7.11
CA LEU A 14 1.32 3.05 -6.77
C LEU A 14 0.43 1.88 -6.38
N ASP A 15 0.61 0.76 -7.06
CA ASP A 15 0.00 -0.53 -6.71
C ASP A 15 1.06 -1.51 -6.25
N VAL A 16 0.88 -2.05 -5.05
CA VAL A 16 1.68 -3.14 -4.49
C VAL A 16 0.77 -4.34 -4.33
N ARG A 17 1.11 -5.45 -4.98
CA ARG A 17 0.36 -6.71 -4.91
C ARG A 17 1.27 -7.79 -4.37
N ASP A 18 0.90 -8.37 -3.24
CA ASP A 18 1.50 -9.58 -2.75
C ASP A 18 0.58 -10.77 -3.00
N SER A 19 1.14 -11.91 -3.38
CA SER A 19 0.42 -13.14 -3.73
C SER A 19 0.24 -14.07 -2.52
N GLY A 20 0.54 -13.60 -1.31
CA GLY A 20 0.46 -14.40 -0.10
C GLY A 20 1.67 -15.30 0.14
N GLY A 21 1.57 -16.13 1.16
CA GLY A 21 2.61 -17.04 1.63
C GLY A 21 2.51 -17.29 3.13
N SER A 22 3.31 -18.22 3.65
CA SER A 22 3.39 -18.44 5.09
C SER A 22 3.93 -17.18 5.79
N PRO A 23 3.26 -16.67 6.84
CA PRO A 23 3.79 -15.56 7.62
C PRO A 23 5.20 -15.90 8.09
N GLY A 24 6.20 -15.12 7.67
CA GLY A 24 7.57 -15.30 8.13
C GLY A 24 7.72 -14.89 9.61
N GLU A 25 8.89 -15.13 10.20
CA GLU A 25 9.19 -14.82 11.61
C GLU A 25 8.91 -13.35 12.00
N LEU A 26 8.89 -12.44 11.01
CA LEU A 26 8.63 -11.01 11.18
C LEU A 26 7.14 -10.62 11.14
N ALA A 27 6.21 -11.55 10.90
CA ALA A 27 4.79 -11.24 10.78
C ALA A 27 4.17 -10.57 12.02
N GLY A 28 4.77 -10.77 13.20
CA GLY A 28 4.42 -10.09 14.44
C GLY A 28 5.40 -8.98 14.86
N ALA A 29 6.48 -8.74 14.11
CA ALA A 29 7.52 -7.77 14.47
C ALA A 29 7.12 -6.30 14.19
N GLY A 30 6.06 -6.09 13.42
CA GLY A 30 5.53 -4.75 13.14
C GLY A 30 4.58 -4.28 14.23
N GLY A 31 4.79 -3.07 14.78
CA GLY A 31 3.90 -2.46 15.76
C GLY A 31 2.49 -2.09 15.25
N GLY A 32 2.07 -2.56 14.07
CA GLY A 32 0.76 -2.25 13.47
C GLY A 32 0.62 -0.85 12.87
N TYR A 33 1.61 0.04 13.07
CA TYR A 33 1.52 1.44 12.65
C TYR A 33 1.90 1.71 11.19
N GLY A 34 2.44 0.72 10.46
CA GLY A 34 2.92 0.92 9.09
C GLY A 34 1.83 1.45 8.15
N LEU A 35 0.70 0.74 8.06
CA LEU A 35 -0.42 1.13 7.19
C LEU A 35 -1.11 2.41 7.66
N LEU A 36 -1.27 2.59 8.98
CA LEU A 36 -1.84 3.81 9.55
C LEU A 36 -0.98 5.02 9.16
N GLY A 37 0.32 4.98 9.45
CA GLY A 37 1.21 6.08 9.11
C GLY A 37 1.34 6.32 7.61
N MET A 38 1.22 5.28 6.77
CA MET A 38 1.17 5.45 5.31
C MET A 38 -0.11 6.17 4.86
N ARG A 39 -1.27 5.86 5.47
CA ARG A 39 -2.53 6.55 5.19
C ARG A 39 -2.49 8.02 5.59
N GLU A 40 -2.03 8.30 6.81
CA GLU A 40 -1.89 9.68 7.32
C GLU A 40 -1.00 10.52 6.38
N ARG A 41 0.14 9.96 5.94
CA ARG A 41 1.03 10.62 4.98
C ARG A 41 0.40 10.85 3.62
N ALA A 42 -0.38 9.89 3.11
CA ALA A 42 -1.11 10.06 1.85
C ALA A 42 -2.14 11.19 1.97
N GLU A 43 -2.92 11.22 3.05
CA GLU A 43 -3.91 12.26 3.33
C GLU A 43 -3.27 13.65 3.46
N LEU A 44 -2.10 13.76 4.11
CA LEU A 44 -1.34 15.01 4.19
C LEU A 44 -0.93 15.57 2.82
N LEU A 45 -0.79 14.70 1.82
CA LEU A 45 -0.47 15.09 0.44
C LEU A 45 -1.72 15.29 -0.42
N GLY A 46 -2.93 15.27 0.16
CA GLY A 46 -4.19 15.32 -0.58
C GLY A 46 -4.50 14.03 -1.34
N GLY A 47 -3.80 12.94 -1.01
CA GLY A 47 -3.96 11.63 -1.59
C GLY A 47 -4.82 10.69 -0.74
N SER A 48 -4.78 9.41 -1.10
CA SER A 48 -5.48 8.33 -0.41
C SER A 48 -4.69 7.02 -0.44
N LEU A 49 -4.92 6.18 0.56
CA LEU A 49 -4.35 4.84 0.61
C LEU A 49 -5.39 3.80 1.02
N GLU A 50 -5.53 2.79 0.18
CA GLU A 50 -6.33 1.60 0.43
C GLU A 50 -5.39 0.42 0.65
N ALA A 51 -5.69 -0.41 1.65
CA ALA A 51 -4.89 -1.59 1.97
C ALA A 51 -5.80 -2.69 2.50
N GLY A 52 -5.65 -3.90 1.98
CA GLY A 52 -6.45 -5.03 2.41
C GLY A 52 -6.12 -6.35 1.69
N PRO A 53 -6.76 -7.45 2.11
CA PRO A 53 -6.63 -8.75 1.45
C PRO A 53 -7.01 -8.67 -0.04
N HIS A 54 -6.29 -9.40 -0.88
CA HIS A 54 -6.54 -9.49 -2.31
C HIS A 54 -6.16 -10.88 -2.83
N GLU A 55 -7.14 -11.64 -3.31
CA GLU A 55 -6.98 -13.04 -3.71
C GLU A 55 -6.30 -13.85 -2.57
N GLU A 56 -5.18 -14.51 -2.85
CA GLU A 56 -4.41 -15.28 -1.86
C GLU A 56 -3.48 -14.43 -1.00
N GLY A 57 -3.37 -13.12 -1.27
CA GLY A 57 -2.42 -12.23 -0.61
C GLY A 57 -3.01 -10.88 -0.19
N PHE A 58 -2.24 -9.82 -0.39
CA PHE A 58 -2.52 -8.49 0.14
C PHE A 58 -2.22 -7.41 -0.90
N ALA A 59 -3.08 -6.41 -0.98
CA ALA A 59 -2.91 -5.28 -1.87
C ALA A 59 -2.79 -3.97 -1.09
N VAL A 60 -1.95 -3.07 -1.60
CA VAL A 60 -1.89 -1.67 -1.20
C VAL A 60 -1.96 -0.81 -2.46
N THR A 61 -2.91 0.12 -2.50
CA THR A 61 -3.06 1.11 -3.57
C THR A 61 -2.94 2.50 -2.97
N LEU A 62 -1.94 3.25 -3.42
CA LEU A 62 -1.69 4.65 -3.04
C LEU A 62 -2.00 5.54 -4.25
N LYS A 63 -2.74 6.62 -4.04
CA LYS A 63 -3.02 7.66 -5.04
C LYS A 63 -2.61 9.01 -4.45
N VAL A 64 -1.76 9.76 -5.14
CA VAL A 64 -1.29 11.08 -4.69
C VAL A 64 -1.30 12.06 -5.86
N PRO A 65 -1.84 13.29 -5.69
CA PRO A 65 -1.74 14.35 -6.71
C PRO A 65 -0.30 14.70 -7.08
N VAL A 66 -0.06 15.17 -8.31
CA VAL A 66 1.25 15.72 -8.77
C VAL A 66 1.26 17.24 -8.82
#